data_AF-I3SAZ3-F1
#
_entry.id   AF-I3SAZ3-F1
#
_cell.length_a   1.000
_cell.length_b   1.000
_cell.length_c   1.000
_cell.angle_alpha   90.00
_cell.angle_beta   90.00
_cell.angle_gamma   90.00
#
_symmetry.space_group_name_H-M   'P 1'
#
loop_
_entity.id
_entity.type
_entity.pdbx_description
1 polymer ?
#
loop_
_entity_poly.entity_id
_entity_poly.type
_entity_poly.pdbx_seq_one_letter_code
_entity_poly.pdbx_strand_id
1 'polypeptide(L)'
;MVVGGSFPLASKRRRLTNTYSSAMDSEAAKAKLAAMTERYGREFHVFETSTFSPSSNAASSNASQLNVEEEETDDLEFSPEDYIRISSIKKPEPILKTRKMREAEAAARKSKMTRAVIRVRFPDNHTLEATFDPSETIQTLIDLLIKVIAQPEQPFYIYTVPPKKLITNMSQDFYAAGFCPGALVNFSYDVSKGGSAVDLNSPYLREEILSLKGSDAANDQGQQSEFVQSEPEPVEPTKPPTPVQEQKPAQKKLVKPKWLKM
;
A
#
# COMPACT_ATOMS: atom_id res chain seq x y z
N MET A 1 60.76 41.32 32.13
CA MET A 1 61.34 40.19 31.38
C MET A 1 60.23 39.55 30.57
N VAL A 2 60.46 39.50 29.26
CA VAL A 2 59.71 38.72 28.27
C VAL A 2 59.74 37.24 28.65
N VAL A 3 58.66 36.50 28.41
CA VAL A 3 58.59 35.31 27.54
C VAL A 3 57.12 34.90 27.44
N GLY A 4 56.56 35.12 26.26
CA GLY A 4 55.32 34.50 25.82
C GLY A 4 55.60 33.08 25.35
N GLY A 5 54.84 32.11 25.88
CA GLY A 5 54.80 30.73 25.40
C GLY A 5 53.53 30.51 24.59
N SER A 6 53.68 30.49 23.27
CA SER A 6 52.65 30.10 22.30
C SER A 6 52.55 28.58 22.24
N PHE A 7 51.35 28.03 22.38
CA PHE A 7 51.02 26.65 22.00
C PHE A 7 49.88 26.67 20.97
N PRO A 8 50.09 26.14 19.75
CA PRO A 8 49.03 25.98 18.76
C PRO A 8 48.47 24.55 18.77
N LEU A 9 47.20 24.43 18.38
CA LEU A 9 46.60 23.43 17.47
C LEU A 9 45.16 23.11 17.90
N ALA A 10 44.23 23.99 17.50
CA ALA A 10 42.85 23.59 17.30
C ALA A 10 42.80 22.72 16.03
N SER A 11 42.75 21.40 16.21
CA SER A 11 42.41 20.45 15.14
C SER A 11 40.96 20.69 14.71
N LYS A 12 40.81 21.56 13.71
CA LYS A 12 39.55 21.81 13.02
C LYS A 12 39.21 20.53 12.26
N ARG A 13 38.37 19.67 12.87
CA ARG A 13 37.77 18.51 12.19
C ARG A 13 37.11 19.01 10.92
N ARG A 14 37.75 18.74 9.79
CA ARG A 14 37.25 18.99 8.46
C ARG A 14 36.06 18.03 8.27
N ARG A 15 34.84 18.53 8.46
CA ARG A 15 33.63 17.83 8.07
C ARG A 15 33.58 17.89 6.54
N LEU A 16 34.23 16.93 5.89
CA LEU A 16 34.12 16.75 4.45
C LEU A 16 32.69 16.29 4.16
N THR A 17 32.04 17.06 3.29
CA THR A 17 30.69 16.88 2.78
C THR A 17 30.60 15.57 2.00
N ASN A 18 29.91 14.57 2.55
CA ASN A 18 29.57 13.32 1.88
C ASN A 18 28.35 13.44 0.93
N THR A 19 28.07 14.64 0.43
CA THR A 19 26.86 14.93 -0.36
C THR A 19 26.99 14.53 -1.83
N TYR A 20 28.22 14.31 -2.34
CA TYR A 20 28.45 14.02 -3.75
C TYR A 20 28.43 12.52 -4.11
N SER A 21 28.82 11.64 -3.17
CA SER A 21 28.75 10.18 -3.39
C SER A 21 27.31 9.69 -3.45
N SER A 22 26.48 10.17 -2.52
CA SER A 22 25.08 9.75 -2.43
C SER A 22 24.23 10.08 -3.66
N ALA A 23 24.57 11.14 -4.41
CA ALA A 23 23.84 11.53 -5.62
C ALA A 23 24.16 10.58 -6.79
N MET A 24 25.44 10.24 -6.98
CA MET A 24 25.88 9.27 -7.99
C MET A 24 25.32 7.88 -7.70
N ASP A 25 25.31 7.46 -6.43
CA ASP A 25 24.75 6.18 -6.01
C ASP A 25 23.22 6.14 -6.21
N SER A 26 22.52 7.26 -6.00
CA SER A 26 21.08 7.37 -6.27
C SER A 26 20.75 7.32 -7.76
N GLU A 27 21.55 7.96 -8.62
CA GLU A 27 21.32 7.95 -10.06
C GLU A 27 21.60 6.58 -10.66
N ALA A 28 22.65 5.90 -10.20
CA ALA A 28 22.94 4.51 -10.56
C ALA A 28 21.83 3.55 -10.10
N ALA A 29 21.27 3.73 -8.89
CA ALA A 29 20.14 2.94 -8.41
C ALA A 29 18.87 3.17 -9.26
N LYS A 30 18.56 4.44 -9.58
CA LYS A 30 17.44 4.78 -10.47
C LYS A 30 17.61 4.21 -11.88
N ALA A 31 18.82 4.25 -12.44
CA ALA A 31 19.11 3.67 -13.74
C ALA A 31 18.92 2.14 -13.74
N LYS A 32 19.32 1.46 -12.66
CA LYS A 32 19.06 0.02 -12.49
C LYS A 32 17.57 -0.30 -12.43
N LEU A 33 16.77 0.48 -11.69
CA LEU A 33 15.32 0.32 -11.63
C LEU A 33 14.64 0.62 -12.97
N ALA A 34 15.12 1.61 -13.72
CA ALA A 34 14.62 1.92 -15.06
C ALA A 34 14.89 0.78 -16.05
N ALA A 35 16.12 0.26 -16.07
CA ALA A 35 16.47 -0.92 -16.88
C ALA A 35 15.65 -2.16 -16.47
N MET A 36 15.33 -2.31 -15.18
CA MET A 36 14.45 -3.38 -14.69
C MET A 36 13.03 -3.21 -15.22
N THR A 37 12.48 -2.01 -15.12
CA THR A 37 11.15 -1.67 -15.62
C THR A 37 11.04 -1.94 -17.11
N GLU A 38 12.10 -1.70 -17.87
CA GLU A 38 12.16 -2.04 -19.29
C GLU A 38 12.12 -3.55 -19.53
N ARG A 39 12.90 -4.35 -18.78
CA ARG A 39 12.97 -5.81 -19.00
C ARG A 39 11.74 -6.57 -18.51
N TYR A 40 11.18 -6.15 -17.39
CA TYR A 40 10.08 -6.86 -16.73
C TYR A 40 8.72 -6.19 -16.99
N GLY A 41 8.73 -5.00 -17.58
CA GLY A 41 7.56 -4.19 -17.91
C GLY A 41 7.01 -3.38 -16.74
N ARG A 42 7.59 -3.50 -15.54
CA ARG A 42 7.11 -2.89 -14.29
C ARG A 42 8.24 -2.72 -13.28
N GLU A 43 8.06 -1.75 -12.39
CA GLU A 43 8.91 -1.52 -11.24
C GLU A 43 8.56 -2.50 -10.10
N PHE A 44 9.58 -3.09 -9.50
CA PHE A 44 9.45 -3.94 -8.32
C PHE A 44 10.71 -3.87 -7.45
N HIS A 45 10.54 -4.16 -6.17
CA HIS A 45 11.57 -4.13 -5.16
C HIS A 45 11.64 -5.46 -4.43
N VAL A 46 12.83 -5.86 -3.97
CA VAL A 46 13.04 -7.10 -3.24
C VAL A 46 13.76 -6.81 -1.94
N PHE A 47 13.15 -7.25 -0.85
CA PHE A 47 13.69 -7.10 0.49
C PHE A 47 13.48 -8.38 1.30
N GLU A 48 14.21 -8.51 2.41
CA GLU A 48 14.05 -9.63 3.33
C GLU A 48 13.05 -9.25 4.41
N THR A 49 11.98 -10.02 4.55
CA THR A 49 11.06 -9.90 5.67
C THR A 49 11.52 -10.82 6.77
N SER A 50 12.14 -10.25 7.81
CA SER A 50 12.37 -11.00 9.05
C SER A 50 11.03 -11.49 9.56
N THR A 51 10.93 -12.79 9.82
CA THR A 51 9.78 -13.36 10.51
C THR A 51 9.78 -12.82 11.93
N PHE A 52 9.08 -11.72 12.19
CA PHE A 52 8.66 -11.40 13.54
C PHE A 52 7.70 -12.51 13.98
N SER A 53 8.25 -13.54 14.62
CA SER A 53 7.45 -14.48 15.40
C SER A 53 6.89 -13.70 16.58
N PRO A 54 5.57 -13.63 16.79
CA PRO A 54 5.00 -13.04 17.99
C PRO A 54 5.13 -13.99 19.21
N SER A 55 6.17 -14.82 19.26
CA SER A 55 6.32 -15.85 20.30
C SER A 55 7.79 -16.10 20.62
N SER A 56 8.37 -15.22 21.43
CA SER A 56 9.31 -15.61 22.49
C SER A 56 9.53 -14.42 23.42
N ASN A 57 8.82 -14.41 24.54
CA ASN A 57 9.32 -13.78 25.76
C ASN A 57 10.55 -14.58 26.23
N ALA A 58 11.74 -14.19 25.77
CA ALA A 58 13.02 -14.56 26.39
C ALA A 58 14.10 -13.59 25.93
N ALA A 59 14.72 -12.93 26.91
CA ALA A 59 15.68 -11.84 26.76
C ALA A 59 17.08 -12.29 26.29
N SER A 60 17.87 -11.27 25.93
CA SER A 60 19.31 -11.20 25.62
C SER A 60 19.71 -11.50 24.16
N SER A 61 20.49 -10.66 23.47
CA SER A 61 21.35 -9.55 23.93
C SER A 61 21.80 -8.64 22.77
N ASN A 62 21.07 -7.54 22.53
CA ASN A 62 21.56 -6.39 21.77
C ASN A 62 21.32 -5.13 22.62
N ALA A 63 22.08 -4.99 23.70
CA ALA A 63 22.01 -3.83 24.58
C ALA A 63 22.76 -2.65 23.95
N SER A 64 22.03 -1.78 23.23
CA SER A 64 22.23 -0.33 23.28
C SER A 64 21.14 0.41 22.51
N GLN A 65 20.26 1.06 23.28
CA GLN A 65 19.35 2.15 22.89
C GLN A 65 18.11 1.80 22.06
N LEU A 66 17.16 1.12 22.70
CA LEU A 66 15.81 1.65 22.85
C LEU A 66 15.36 1.28 24.27
N ASN A 67 15.35 2.27 25.17
CA ASN A 67 14.55 2.17 26.38
C ASN A 67 13.11 2.07 25.92
N VAL A 68 12.51 0.88 25.99
CA VAL A 68 11.06 0.81 26.24
C VAL A 68 10.94 1.23 27.70
N GLU A 69 10.76 2.54 27.92
CA GLU A 69 10.19 3.01 29.17
C GLU A 69 8.89 2.22 29.32
N GLU A 70 8.70 1.57 30.46
CA GLU A 70 7.43 0.92 30.79
C GLU A 70 6.34 1.97 30.53
N GLU A 71 5.54 1.79 29.47
CA GLU A 71 4.48 2.74 29.13
C GLU A 71 3.63 2.91 30.39
N GLU A 72 3.69 4.12 30.94
CA GLU A 72 2.88 4.56 32.06
C GLU A 72 1.44 4.30 31.64
N THR A 73 0.73 3.44 32.38
CA THR A 73 -0.57 2.84 32.03
C THR A 73 -1.71 3.82 31.70
N ASP A 74 -1.42 5.11 31.74
CA ASP A 74 -2.31 6.23 31.48
C ASP A 74 -2.63 6.41 29.98
N ASP A 75 -1.79 5.90 29.07
CA ASP A 75 -1.99 5.93 27.61
C ASP A 75 -3.10 4.99 27.11
N LEU A 76 -3.45 3.99 27.92
CA LEU A 76 -4.59 3.10 27.71
C LEU A 76 -5.86 3.57 28.47
N GLU A 77 -5.78 4.69 29.21
CA GLU A 77 -6.93 5.21 29.95
C GLU A 77 -7.91 5.95 29.01
N PHE A 78 -9.20 5.63 29.16
CA PHE A 78 -10.25 6.18 28.33
C PHE A 78 -10.57 7.64 28.72
N SER A 79 -10.20 8.59 27.87
CA SER A 79 -10.41 10.01 28.13
C SER A 79 -11.88 10.44 27.94
N PRO A 80 -12.38 11.45 28.67
CA PRO A 80 -13.66 12.08 28.36
C PRO A 80 -13.78 12.55 26.90
N GLU A 81 -12.68 12.89 26.24
CA GLU A 81 -12.67 13.23 24.82
C GLU A 81 -13.01 12.02 23.93
N ASP A 82 -12.54 10.83 24.29
CA ASP A 82 -12.87 9.59 23.60
C ASP A 82 -14.36 9.24 23.76
N TYR A 83 -14.93 9.51 24.94
CA TYR A 83 -16.37 9.39 25.16
C TYR A 83 -17.18 10.27 24.21
N ILE A 84 -16.78 11.55 24.04
CA ILE A 84 -17.45 12.47 23.10
C ILE A 84 -17.26 12.00 21.65
N ARG A 85 -16.06 11.53 21.28
CA ARG A 85 -15.78 11.00 19.94
C ARG A 85 -16.64 9.77 19.64
N ILE A 86 -16.74 8.82 20.56
CA ILE A 86 -17.51 7.58 20.36
C ILE A 86 -19.02 7.82 20.43
N SER A 87 -19.48 8.68 21.35
CA SER A 87 -20.91 9.02 21.47
C SER A 87 -21.41 9.85 20.28
N SER A 88 -20.54 10.61 19.61
CA SER A 88 -20.86 11.33 18.38
C SER A 88 -20.82 10.47 17.12
N ILE A 89 -20.27 9.24 17.17
CA ILE A 89 -20.43 8.23 16.12
C ILE A 89 -21.90 7.79 16.12
N LYS A 90 -22.72 8.54 15.39
CA LYS A 90 -24.12 8.19 15.14
C LYS A 90 -24.13 6.85 14.40
N LYS A 91 -24.82 5.86 14.96
CA LYS A 91 -25.08 4.60 14.25
C LYS A 91 -25.72 4.97 12.91
N PRO A 92 -25.22 4.44 11.78
CA PRO A 92 -25.81 4.74 10.50
C PRO A 92 -27.28 4.32 10.56
N GLU A 93 -28.19 5.27 10.41
CA GLU A 93 -29.60 4.94 10.33
C GLU A 93 -29.80 3.99 9.13
N PRO A 94 -30.68 2.99 9.23
CA PRO A 94 -30.96 2.07 8.13
C PRO A 94 -31.67 2.82 6.99
N ILE A 95 -30.90 3.56 6.19
CA ILE A 95 -31.38 4.29 5.02
C ILE A 95 -31.51 3.29 3.88
N LEU A 96 -32.68 3.25 3.24
CA LEU A 96 -32.92 2.43 2.07
C LEU A 96 -31.97 2.84 0.94
N LYS A 97 -30.92 2.03 0.69
CA LYS A 97 -29.96 2.33 -0.36
C LYS A 97 -30.56 2.04 -1.74
N THR A 98 -30.83 3.10 -2.52
CA THR A 98 -31.22 2.96 -3.92
C THR A 98 -30.08 2.35 -4.76
N ARG A 99 -30.41 1.71 -5.89
CA ARG A 99 -29.41 1.17 -6.82
C ARG A 99 -28.39 2.23 -7.22
N LYS A 100 -28.86 3.45 -7.55
CA LYS A 100 -28.01 4.59 -7.91
C LYS A 100 -27.03 4.96 -6.80
N MET A 101 -27.47 4.95 -5.54
CA MET A 101 -26.60 5.26 -4.41
C MET A 101 -25.52 4.19 -4.19
N ARG A 102 -25.86 2.90 -4.34
CA ARG A 102 -24.89 1.80 -4.25
C ARG A 102 -23.85 1.87 -5.38
N GLU A 103 -24.29 2.17 -6.60
CA GLU A 103 -23.42 2.29 -7.77
C GLU A 103 -22.49 3.50 -7.65
N ALA A 104 -23.00 4.65 -7.21
CA ALA A 104 -22.20 5.84 -6.97
C ALA A 104 -21.17 5.63 -5.84
N GLU A 105 -21.55 4.97 -4.75
CA GLU A 105 -20.64 4.64 -3.65
C GLU A 105 -19.53 3.67 -4.10
N ALA A 106 -19.88 2.67 -4.92
CA ALA A 106 -18.91 1.74 -5.48
C ALA A 106 -17.97 2.44 -6.48
N ALA A 107 -18.48 3.33 -7.33
CA ALA A 107 -17.68 4.12 -8.25
C ALA A 107 -16.72 5.06 -7.51
N ALA A 108 -17.19 5.74 -6.45
CA ALA A 108 -16.36 6.62 -5.61
C ALA A 108 -15.25 5.85 -4.88
N ARG A 109 -15.55 4.63 -4.41
CA ARG A 109 -14.52 3.75 -3.81
C ARG A 109 -13.48 3.31 -4.84
N LYS A 110 -13.93 2.95 -6.05
CA LYS A 110 -13.04 2.55 -7.15
C LYS A 110 -12.14 3.71 -7.59
N SER A 111 -12.68 4.92 -7.73
CA SER A 111 -11.89 6.09 -8.15
C SER A 111 -10.86 6.52 -7.10
N LYS A 112 -11.12 6.25 -5.81
CA LYS A 112 -10.17 6.54 -4.74
C LYS A 112 -8.95 5.62 -4.77
N MET A 113 -9.11 4.42 -5.31
CA MET A 113 -8.07 3.41 -5.33
C MET A 113 -7.34 3.50 -6.68
N THR A 114 -6.20 4.19 -6.70
CA THR A 114 -5.42 4.41 -7.93
C THR A 114 -4.31 3.40 -8.14
N ARG A 115 -3.87 2.71 -7.09
CA ARG A 115 -2.79 1.70 -7.13
C ARG A 115 -3.08 0.51 -6.24
N ALA A 116 -2.52 -0.64 -6.59
CA ALA A 116 -2.51 -1.86 -5.81
C ALA A 116 -1.05 -2.30 -5.56
N VAL A 117 -0.60 -2.33 -4.30
CA VAL A 117 0.74 -2.81 -3.93
C VAL A 117 0.66 -4.28 -3.53
N ILE A 118 1.26 -5.15 -4.32
CA ILE A 118 1.24 -6.60 -4.07
C ILE A 118 2.62 -7.03 -3.58
N ARG A 119 2.62 -7.67 -2.41
CA ARG A 119 3.80 -8.28 -1.80
C ARG A 119 3.71 -9.79 -1.95
N VAL A 120 4.69 -10.39 -2.62
CA VAL A 120 4.81 -11.84 -2.75
C VAL A 120 5.92 -12.33 -1.85
N ARG A 121 5.55 -13.08 -0.81
CA ARG A 121 6.47 -13.69 0.14
C ARG A 121 6.90 -15.07 -0.33
N PHE A 122 8.20 -15.28 -0.42
CA PHE A 122 8.82 -16.55 -0.72
C PHE A 122 9.16 -17.33 0.56
N PRO A 123 9.31 -18.68 0.47
CA PRO A 123 9.67 -19.50 1.62
C PRO A 123 11.06 -19.20 2.23
N ASP A 124 11.93 -18.52 1.48
CA ASP A 124 13.29 -18.13 1.86
C ASP A 124 13.36 -16.75 2.55
N ASN A 125 12.21 -16.24 3.02
CA ASN A 125 12.04 -14.92 3.64
C ASN A 125 12.29 -13.71 2.74
N HIS A 126 12.47 -13.91 1.43
CA HIS A 126 12.43 -12.81 0.48
C HIS A 126 10.99 -12.40 0.20
N THR A 127 10.77 -11.09 0.10
CA THR A 127 9.50 -10.51 -0.33
C THR A 127 9.74 -9.62 -1.54
N LEU A 128 8.99 -9.92 -2.59
CA LEU A 128 8.91 -9.12 -3.81
C LEU A 128 7.71 -8.18 -3.70
N GLU A 129 7.95 -6.87 -3.73
CA GLU A 129 6.91 -5.85 -3.79
C GLU A 129 6.82 -5.29 -5.20
N ALA A 130 5.61 -5.29 -5.76
CA ALA A 130 5.34 -4.72 -7.08
C ALA A 130 4.05 -3.91 -7.04
N THR A 131 4.01 -2.83 -7.83
CA THR A 131 2.83 -1.96 -7.95
C THR A 131 2.05 -2.29 -9.21
N PHE A 132 0.74 -2.47 -9.07
CA PHE A 132 -0.20 -2.83 -10.12
C PHE A 132 -1.35 -1.82 -10.19
N ASP A 133 -2.00 -1.75 -11.35
CA ASP A 133 -3.26 -1.04 -11.47
C ASP A 133 -4.41 -1.92 -10.91
N PRO A 134 -5.40 -1.36 -10.19
CA PRO A 134 -6.49 -2.15 -9.60
C PRO A 134 -7.33 -2.93 -10.62
N SER A 135 -7.34 -2.48 -11.87
CA SER A 135 -8.05 -3.10 -13.00
C SER A 135 -7.28 -4.24 -13.67
N GLU A 136 -6.01 -4.43 -13.32
CA GLU A 136 -5.21 -5.54 -13.85
C GLU A 136 -5.62 -6.87 -13.25
N THR A 137 -5.37 -7.93 -14.00
CA THR A 137 -5.73 -9.29 -13.64
C THR A 137 -4.63 -9.97 -12.85
N ILE A 138 -4.98 -10.97 -12.05
CA ILE A 138 -4.01 -11.80 -11.32
C ILE A 138 -3.02 -12.48 -12.29
N GLN A 139 -3.40 -12.72 -13.55
CA GLN A 139 -2.48 -13.20 -14.58
C GLN A 139 -1.24 -12.31 -14.74
N THR A 140 -1.36 -10.97 -14.64
CA THR A 140 -0.19 -10.08 -14.78
C THR A 140 0.83 -10.28 -13.66
N LEU A 141 0.37 -10.64 -12.45
CA LEU A 141 1.22 -11.05 -11.35
C LEU A 141 1.91 -12.38 -11.62
N ILE A 142 1.19 -13.36 -12.17
CA ILE A 142 1.76 -14.67 -12.53
C ILE A 142 2.83 -14.51 -13.61
N ASP A 143 2.57 -13.69 -14.63
CA ASP A 143 3.52 -13.41 -15.71
C ASP A 143 4.79 -12.73 -15.18
N LEU A 144 4.64 -11.81 -14.23
CA LEU A 144 5.77 -11.21 -13.52
C LEU A 144 6.56 -12.28 -12.76
N LEU A 145 5.89 -13.14 -11.99
CA LEU A 145 6.53 -14.19 -11.22
C LEU A 145 7.31 -15.15 -12.10
N ILE A 146 6.78 -15.59 -13.24
CA ILE A 146 7.48 -16.46 -14.19
C ILE A 146 8.80 -15.83 -14.68
N LYS A 147 8.83 -14.52 -14.88
CA LYS A 147 10.06 -13.80 -15.28
C LYS A 147 11.05 -13.66 -14.13
N VAL A 148 10.57 -13.60 -12.89
CA VAL A 148 11.34 -13.27 -11.69
C VAL A 148 11.90 -14.52 -10.98
N ILE A 149 11.19 -15.64 -11.04
CA ILE A 149 11.63 -16.89 -10.41
C ILE A 149 12.81 -17.54 -11.17
N ALA A 150 13.65 -18.24 -10.42
CA ALA A 150 14.81 -18.95 -10.96
C ALA A 150 14.37 -20.17 -11.80
N GLN A 151 13.30 -20.85 -11.38
CA GLN A 151 12.79 -22.07 -12.03
C GLN A 151 11.36 -21.84 -12.55
N PRO A 152 11.20 -21.27 -13.76
CA PRO A 152 9.88 -21.04 -14.36
C PRO A 152 9.20 -22.33 -14.85
N GLU A 153 9.98 -23.37 -15.14
CA GLU A 153 9.48 -24.67 -15.59
C GLU A 153 8.73 -25.44 -14.49
N GLN A 154 9.00 -25.12 -13.21
CA GLN A 154 8.38 -25.82 -12.09
C GLN A 154 6.99 -25.24 -11.79
N PRO A 155 5.95 -26.09 -11.66
CA PRO A 155 4.63 -25.61 -11.27
C PRO A 155 4.69 -24.98 -9.88
N PHE A 156 4.11 -23.80 -9.75
CA PHE A 156 4.00 -23.08 -8.48
C PHE A 156 2.56 -22.64 -8.23
N TYR A 157 2.29 -22.25 -7.00
CA TYR A 157 1.00 -21.72 -6.60
C TYR A 157 1.16 -20.56 -5.62
N ILE A 158 0.16 -19.69 -5.62
CA ILE A 158 0.09 -18.52 -4.74
C ILE A 158 -1.15 -18.56 -3.86
N TYR A 159 -1.01 -18.18 -2.59
CA TYR A 159 -2.08 -18.31 -1.60
C TYR A 159 -2.05 -17.21 -0.53
N THR A 160 -3.21 -16.92 0.05
CA THR A 160 -3.34 -16.00 1.19
C THR A 160 -3.54 -16.78 2.49
N VAL A 161 -3.14 -16.22 3.62
CA VAL A 161 -3.35 -16.75 4.98
C VAL A 161 -3.64 -15.61 5.95
N PRO A 162 -4.42 -15.81 7.04
CA PRO A 162 -5.23 -17.00 7.41
C PRO A 162 -6.75 -16.76 7.17
N PRO A 163 -7.54 -17.72 6.63
CA PRO A 163 -7.22 -19.12 6.34
C PRO A 163 -6.48 -19.31 5.00
N LYS A 164 -5.82 -20.46 4.82
CA LYS A 164 -5.12 -20.80 3.57
C LYS A 164 -6.10 -20.87 2.40
N LYS A 165 -6.08 -19.85 1.54
CA LYS A 165 -6.91 -19.78 0.32
C LYS A 165 -6.00 -19.75 -0.89
N LEU A 166 -6.12 -20.77 -1.74
CA LEU A 166 -5.44 -20.84 -3.02
C LEU A 166 -6.09 -19.84 -4.00
N ILE A 167 -5.26 -19.12 -4.74
CA ILE A 167 -5.72 -18.21 -5.79
C ILE A 167 -5.74 -19.00 -7.11
N THR A 168 -6.93 -19.33 -7.59
CA THR A 168 -7.12 -20.12 -8.82
C THR A 168 -7.58 -19.28 -10.01
N ASN A 169 -8.27 -18.17 -9.76
CA ASN A 169 -8.91 -17.38 -10.80
C ASN A 169 -7.93 -16.32 -11.36
N MET A 170 -7.15 -16.69 -12.38
CA MET A 170 -6.15 -15.78 -12.96
C MET A 170 -6.76 -14.60 -13.75
N SER A 171 -7.99 -14.76 -14.24
CA SER A 171 -8.71 -13.71 -14.98
C SER A 171 -9.40 -12.67 -14.08
N GLN A 172 -9.36 -12.84 -12.76
CA GLN A 172 -9.96 -11.90 -11.81
C GLN A 172 -9.06 -10.66 -11.67
N ASP A 173 -9.66 -9.48 -11.55
CA ASP A 173 -8.98 -8.21 -11.28
C ASP A 173 -8.57 -8.07 -9.81
N PHE A 174 -7.51 -7.31 -9.54
CA PHE A 174 -7.03 -7.08 -8.16
C PHE A 174 -8.09 -6.43 -7.27
N TYR A 175 -8.94 -5.56 -7.83
CA TYR A 175 -10.04 -4.95 -7.08
C TYR A 175 -11.08 -6.00 -6.65
N ALA A 176 -11.59 -6.85 -7.55
CA ALA A 176 -12.55 -7.88 -7.15
C ALA A 176 -11.93 -9.00 -6.30
N ALA A 177 -10.63 -9.25 -6.44
CA ALA A 177 -9.90 -10.19 -5.58
C ALA A 177 -9.71 -9.67 -4.15
N GLY A 178 -9.95 -8.37 -3.91
CA GLY A 178 -9.72 -7.73 -2.61
C GLY A 178 -8.24 -7.46 -2.34
N PHE A 179 -7.41 -7.34 -3.38
CA PHE A 179 -5.96 -7.13 -3.27
C PHE A 179 -5.56 -5.65 -3.36
N CYS A 180 -6.53 -4.76 -3.22
CA CYS A 180 -6.37 -3.32 -3.35
C CYS A 180 -6.86 -2.65 -2.06
N PRO A 181 -6.10 -1.71 -1.45
CA PRO A 181 -4.91 -1.02 -1.96
C PRO A 181 -3.62 -1.82 -1.91
N GLY A 182 -3.60 -2.96 -1.22
CA GLY A 182 -2.47 -3.87 -1.25
C GLY A 182 -2.80 -5.22 -0.65
N ALA A 183 -1.94 -6.19 -0.94
CA ALA A 183 -2.09 -7.58 -0.48
C ALA A 183 -0.74 -8.23 -0.21
N LEU A 184 -0.72 -9.13 0.77
CA LEU A 184 0.37 -10.06 0.99
C LEU A 184 -0.06 -11.45 0.51
N VAL A 185 0.69 -11.99 -0.44
CA VAL A 185 0.46 -13.30 -1.04
C VAL A 185 1.70 -14.15 -0.80
N ASN A 186 1.50 -15.43 -0.50
CA ASN A 186 2.59 -16.37 -0.27
C ASN A 186 2.79 -17.23 -1.50
N PHE A 187 4.06 -17.49 -1.84
CA PHE A 187 4.50 -18.33 -2.94
C PHE A 187 4.94 -19.70 -2.43
N SER A 188 4.67 -20.75 -3.20
CA SER A 188 5.23 -22.09 -2.97
C SER A 188 5.25 -22.91 -4.27
N TYR A 189 6.25 -23.78 -4.41
CA TYR A 189 6.31 -24.75 -5.50
C TYR A 189 5.41 -25.96 -5.26
N ASP A 190 4.77 -26.47 -6.31
CA ASP A 190 3.98 -27.70 -6.28
C ASP A 190 4.91 -28.91 -6.51
N VAL A 191 5.42 -29.46 -5.41
CA VAL A 191 6.33 -30.62 -5.42
C VAL A 191 5.62 -31.89 -5.94
N SER A 192 4.28 -31.93 -5.97
CA SER A 192 3.51 -33.11 -6.36
C SER A 192 3.37 -33.29 -7.87
N LYS A 193 3.58 -32.25 -8.69
CA LYS A 193 3.14 -32.24 -10.10
C LYS A 193 4.23 -32.28 -11.17
N GLY A 194 5.52 -32.40 -10.81
CA GLY A 194 6.54 -32.73 -11.81
C GLY A 194 7.92 -32.14 -11.58
N GLY A 195 8.64 -32.57 -10.54
CA GLY A 195 10.06 -32.25 -10.43
C GLY A 195 10.72 -32.96 -9.26
N SER A 196 11.87 -33.58 -9.53
CA SER A 196 12.82 -34.14 -8.55
C SER A 196 12.97 -33.21 -7.35
N ALA A 197 13.21 -33.75 -6.16
CA ALA A 197 13.58 -32.99 -4.97
C ALA A 197 14.72 -32.02 -5.32
N VAL A 198 14.37 -30.80 -5.69
CA VAL A 198 15.32 -29.73 -5.90
C VAL A 198 15.88 -29.46 -4.52
N ASP A 199 17.20 -29.38 -4.43
CA ASP A 199 17.89 -29.05 -3.19
C ASP A 199 17.11 -27.94 -2.50
N LEU A 200 16.65 -28.19 -1.27
CA LEU A 200 15.86 -27.26 -0.46
C LEU A 200 16.57 -25.89 -0.27
N ASN A 201 17.80 -25.79 -0.76
CA ASN A 201 18.70 -24.66 -0.75
C ASN A 201 18.82 -23.90 -2.09
N SER A 202 18.12 -24.30 -3.15
CA SER A 202 18.13 -23.52 -4.39
C SER A 202 17.38 -22.19 -4.18
N PRO A 203 17.93 -21.05 -4.65
CA PRO A 203 17.25 -19.76 -4.54
C PRO A 203 15.93 -19.78 -5.33
N TYR A 204 14.89 -19.15 -4.78
CA TYR A 204 13.58 -19.02 -5.41
C TYR A 204 13.58 -17.92 -6.48
N LEU A 205 14.32 -16.85 -6.21
CA LEU A 205 14.47 -15.69 -7.09
C LEU A 205 15.74 -15.82 -7.94
N ARG A 206 15.73 -15.26 -9.15
CA ARG A 206 16.94 -15.14 -9.98
C ARG A 206 18.02 -14.34 -9.26
N GLU A 207 19.27 -14.72 -9.45
CA GLU A 207 20.43 -14.05 -8.83
C GLU A 207 20.51 -12.56 -9.19
N GLU A 208 20.17 -12.21 -10.45
CA GLU A 208 20.08 -10.83 -10.91
C GLU A 208 19.15 -9.99 -10.02
N ILE A 209 18.06 -10.60 -9.53
CA ILE A 209 17.01 -9.94 -8.74
C ILE A 209 17.40 -9.88 -7.27
N LEU A 210 18.02 -10.94 -6.75
CA LEU A 210 18.57 -10.94 -5.39
C LEU A 210 19.67 -9.90 -5.22
N SER A 211 20.47 -9.67 -6.26
CA SER A 211 21.53 -8.64 -6.28
C SER A 211 20.98 -7.21 -6.19
N LEU A 212 19.68 -6.98 -6.40
CA LEU A 212 19.03 -5.67 -6.25
C LEU A 212 18.65 -5.34 -4.80
N LYS A 213 18.67 -6.34 -3.90
CA LYS A 213 18.33 -6.20 -2.48
C LYS A 213 19.13 -5.05 -1.86
N GLY A 214 18.43 -4.08 -1.28
CA GLY A 214 19.06 -2.93 -0.60
C GLY A 214 19.32 -1.70 -1.47
N SER A 215 18.78 -1.65 -2.70
CA SER A 215 18.75 -0.41 -3.51
C SER A 215 17.69 0.60 -3.04
N ASP A 216 16.96 0.28 -1.96
CA ASP A 216 15.85 1.03 -1.39
C ASP A 216 16.32 2.04 -0.34
N ALA A 217 16.63 3.26 -0.78
CA ALA A 217 16.86 4.41 0.10
C ALA A 217 15.76 5.49 0.00
N ALA A 218 14.65 5.27 -0.70
CA ALA A 218 13.76 6.38 -1.04
C ALA A 218 12.24 6.13 -1.18
N ASN A 219 11.68 4.99 -0.76
CA ASN A 219 10.22 4.81 -0.85
C ASN A 219 9.48 4.47 0.46
N ASP A 220 10.20 4.49 1.60
CA ASP A 220 9.60 4.31 2.95
C ASP A 220 9.02 5.62 3.53
N GLN A 221 8.79 6.63 2.70
CA GLN A 221 7.80 7.64 3.07
C GLN A 221 6.45 7.05 2.77
N GLY A 222 5.85 6.48 3.82
CA GLY A 222 4.44 6.17 3.86
C GLY A 222 3.65 7.28 3.19
N GLN A 223 3.16 7.01 1.99
CA GLN A 223 2.04 7.73 1.43
C GLN A 223 0.83 7.34 2.28
N GLN A 224 0.76 7.95 3.46
CA GLN A 224 -0.51 8.35 4.04
C GLN A 224 -1.21 9.07 2.89
N SER A 225 -2.17 8.36 2.29
CA SER A 225 -3.19 9.01 1.51
C SER A 225 -3.85 9.99 2.46
N GLU A 226 -3.42 11.26 2.43
CA GLU A 226 -4.20 12.37 2.95
C GLU A 226 -5.57 12.21 2.31
N PHE A 227 -6.53 11.76 3.13
CA PHE A 227 -7.90 12.08 2.90
C PHE A 227 -7.94 13.61 2.93
N VAL A 228 -7.91 14.23 1.75
CA VAL A 228 -8.44 15.57 1.59
C VAL A 228 -9.91 15.46 1.98
N GLN A 229 -10.20 15.64 3.27
CA GLN A 229 -11.48 16.15 3.72
C GLN A 229 -11.57 17.53 3.12
N SER A 230 -12.26 17.62 1.98
CA SER A 230 -12.79 18.88 1.51
C SER A 230 -13.83 19.33 2.53
N GLU A 231 -13.38 20.15 3.47
CA GLU A 231 -14.20 21.04 4.27
C GLU A 231 -14.94 21.98 3.31
N PRO A 232 -16.27 22.13 3.43
CA PRO A 232 -17.00 23.09 2.61
C PRO A 232 -16.70 24.50 3.15
N GLU A 233 -15.91 25.27 2.40
CA GLU A 233 -15.75 26.70 2.69
C GLU A 233 -17.11 27.42 2.58
N PRO A 234 -17.43 28.36 3.48
CA PRO A 234 -18.73 29.03 3.54
C PRO A 234 -18.81 30.10 2.46
N VAL A 235 -19.83 30.03 1.60
CA VAL A 235 -20.17 31.13 0.69
C VAL A 235 -21.46 31.79 1.14
N GLU A 236 -21.32 32.98 1.71
CA GLU A 236 -22.38 33.97 1.95
C GLU A 236 -22.16 35.17 1.00
N PRO A 237 -23.13 36.08 0.78
CA PRO A 237 -24.20 35.96 -0.22
C PRO A 237 -24.15 37.09 -1.27
N THR A 238 -24.37 36.78 -2.56
CA THR A 238 -24.60 37.81 -3.59
C THR A 238 -26.05 37.81 -4.05
N LYS A 239 -26.65 39.01 -3.96
CA LYS A 239 -28.02 39.43 -4.31
C LYS A 239 -28.36 39.27 -5.82
N PRO A 240 -29.65 39.39 -6.19
CA PRO A 240 -30.30 38.59 -7.23
C PRO A 240 -30.37 39.27 -8.60
N PRO A 241 -30.76 38.54 -9.66
CA PRO A 241 -31.45 39.12 -10.81
C PRO A 241 -32.94 38.68 -10.86
N THR A 242 -33.82 39.67 -10.97
CA THR A 242 -35.23 39.56 -11.34
C THR A 242 -35.38 39.63 -12.88
N PRO A 243 -36.57 39.45 -13.47
CA PRO A 243 -37.24 38.19 -13.84
C PRO A 243 -37.36 38.03 -15.38
N VAL A 244 -37.40 36.79 -15.90
CA VAL A 244 -37.82 36.53 -17.30
C VAL A 244 -38.99 35.56 -17.33
N GLN A 245 -40.16 36.16 -17.60
CA GLN A 245 -41.42 35.69 -18.18
C GLN A 245 -41.71 34.18 -18.26
N GLU A 246 -42.74 33.78 -17.51
CA GLU A 246 -43.56 32.59 -17.74
C GLU A 246 -44.19 32.60 -19.14
N GLN A 247 -44.00 31.52 -19.89
CA GLN A 247 -44.93 31.11 -20.93
C GLN A 247 -45.75 29.91 -20.47
N LYS A 248 -47.06 30.17 -20.39
CA LYS A 248 -48.20 29.28 -20.13
C LYS A 248 -48.14 27.97 -20.93
N PRO A 249 -48.35 26.80 -20.30
CA PRO A 249 -48.90 25.64 -20.98
C PRO A 249 -50.41 25.52 -20.73
N ALA A 250 -51.11 25.13 -21.79
CA ALA A 250 -52.56 24.99 -21.87
C ALA A 250 -53.13 23.93 -20.92
N GLN A 251 -54.33 24.21 -20.42
CA GLN A 251 -55.18 23.32 -19.63
C GLN A 251 -55.40 21.96 -20.34
N LYS A 252 -55.01 20.85 -19.71
CA LYS A 252 -55.55 19.51 -20.04
C LYS A 252 -55.91 18.75 -18.76
N LYS A 253 -57.09 18.14 -18.82
CA LYS A 253 -57.95 17.67 -17.73
C LYS A 253 -57.30 16.61 -16.84
N LEU A 254 -57.59 16.67 -15.55
CA LEU A 254 -57.29 15.63 -14.57
C LEU A 254 -58.12 14.38 -14.89
N VAL A 255 -57.52 13.39 -15.54
CA VAL A 255 -58.14 12.06 -15.72
C VAL A 255 -57.71 11.18 -14.55
N LYS A 256 -58.67 10.78 -13.71
CA LYS A 256 -58.43 9.83 -12.62
C LYS A 256 -57.90 8.50 -13.21
N PRO A 257 -56.81 7.93 -12.67
CA PRO A 257 -56.27 6.68 -13.17
C PRO A 257 -57.15 5.49 -12.76
N LYS A 258 -57.35 4.54 -13.68
CA LYS A 258 -58.31 3.42 -13.58
C LYS A 258 -58.06 2.39 -12.46
N TRP A 259 -56.97 2.51 -11.69
CA TRP A 259 -56.67 1.61 -10.56
C TRP A 259 -57.28 2.08 -9.23
N LEU A 260 -57.74 3.34 -9.16
CA LEU A 260 -58.37 3.90 -7.97
C LEU A 260 -59.89 3.67 -8.02
N LYS A 261 -60.33 2.51 -7.55
CA LYS A 261 -61.74 2.22 -7.24
C LYS A 261 -61.91 2.12 -5.71
N MET A 262 -62.67 3.04 -5.15
CA MET A 262 -63.40 2.90 -3.88
C MET A 262 -64.74 2.22 -4.16
#